data_AF-A0A504ZCR3-F1
#
_entry.id   AF-A0A504ZCR3-F1
#
_cell.length_a   1.000
_cell.length_b   1.000
_cell.length_c   1.000
_cell.angle_alpha   90.00
_cell.angle_beta   90.00
_cell.angle_gamma   90.00
#
_symmetry.space_group_name_H-M   'P 1'
#
loop_
_entity.id
_entity.type
_entity.pdbx_description
1 polymer ?
#
loop_
_entity_poly.entity_id
_entity_poly.type
_entity_poly.pdbx_seq_one_letter_code
_entity_poly.pdbx_strand_id
1 'polypeptide(L)'
;MGTVAHTGNSKLDSIYCYLCSYDSAYRPGPILSVQNLTWISISRLLSVFFALFYRMHQTFLVVVYAVYLTTVGLLVYIPIPLSRTFENGTCLTVSSVKTQAMGNLEKAHSCFWFTFVFLIPAVCLTTCHFLIIWHIGRNRTDAIQSDAHLWHSGLSLSETTKPNSIQRNEHANRRTGSVAAVRSSASLDESAKDRIRELIRSSIVLSVLFFVLYSYDAFRYLKGTIRKEGYGNGSFVQQVGVLLMTIFSATNPCVMFFMIQPLRRVFVKKALHTLRFFHRVVSQIKHSKGSSTT
;
A
#
# COMPACT_ATOMS: atom_id res chain seq x y z
N MET A 1 -17.00 -18.87 23.34
CA MET A 1 -17.67 -17.79 24.09
C MET A 1 -18.57 -17.03 23.14
N GLY A 2 -19.87 -16.95 23.40
CA GLY A 2 -20.79 -16.13 22.61
C GLY A 2 -20.75 -14.67 23.08
N THR A 3 -20.91 -13.73 22.16
CA THR A 3 -21.09 -12.31 22.48
C THR A 3 -22.58 -12.01 22.58
N VAL A 4 -22.99 -11.31 23.63
CA VAL A 4 -24.38 -10.87 23.82
C VAL A 4 -24.57 -9.57 23.05
N ALA A 5 -25.52 -9.57 22.11
CA ALA A 5 -25.95 -8.35 21.42
C ALA A 5 -27.24 -7.87 22.10
N HIS A 6 -27.21 -6.67 22.67
CA HIS A 6 -28.38 -6.05 23.32
C HIS A 6 -28.65 -4.69 22.69
N THR A 7 -29.29 -4.69 21.52
CA THR A 7 -29.90 -3.48 20.93
C THR A 7 -31.36 -3.32 21.34
N GLY A 8 -31.94 -4.29 22.04
CA GLY A 8 -33.35 -4.29 22.47
C GLY A 8 -34.34 -4.71 21.38
N ASN A 9 -33.84 -5.11 20.19
CA ASN A 9 -34.65 -5.60 19.08
C ASN A 9 -34.02 -6.86 18.49
N SER A 10 -34.74 -7.98 18.55
CA SER A 10 -34.27 -9.30 18.12
C SER A 10 -33.85 -9.36 16.64
N LYS A 11 -34.46 -8.55 15.77
CA LYS A 11 -34.06 -8.47 14.35
C LYS A 11 -32.72 -7.75 14.19
N LEU A 12 -32.51 -6.67 14.93
CA LEU A 12 -31.24 -5.92 14.91
C LEU A 12 -30.11 -6.73 15.54
N ASP A 13 -30.38 -7.44 16.64
CA ASP A 13 -29.41 -8.32 17.29
C ASP A 13 -28.96 -9.46 16.36
N SER A 14 -29.88 -10.01 15.54
CA SER A 14 -29.56 -11.00 14.51
C SER A 14 -28.67 -10.42 13.41
N ILE A 15 -29.03 -9.27 12.83
CA ILE A 15 -28.21 -8.60 11.80
C ILE A 15 -26.82 -8.26 12.34
N TYR A 16 -26.74 -7.77 13.59
CA TYR A 16 -25.49 -7.43 14.25
C TYR A 16 -24.60 -8.65 14.49
N CYS A 17 -25.18 -9.82 14.81
CA CYS A 17 -24.43 -11.07 14.94
C CYS A 17 -23.72 -11.46 13.63
N TYR A 18 -24.39 -11.33 12.48
CA TYR A 18 -23.81 -11.67 11.18
C TYR A 18 -22.81 -10.63 10.67
N LEU A 19 -23.14 -9.33 10.77
CA LEU A 19 -22.33 -8.25 10.18
C LEU A 19 -21.23 -7.73 11.11
N CYS A 20 -21.54 -7.60 12.40
CA CYS A 20 -20.71 -6.89 13.38
C CYS A 20 -20.13 -7.82 14.45
N SER A 21 -20.18 -9.14 14.25
CA SER A 21 -19.38 -10.05 15.06
C SER A 21 -17.91 -9.68 14.96
N TYR A 22 -17.19 -9.85 16.09
CA TYR A 22 -15.77 -9.50 16.22
C TYR A 22 -14.99 -9.89 14.96
N ASP A 23 -15.08 -11.16 14.55
CA ASP A 23 -14.38 -11.71 13.38
C ASP A 23 -14.79 -11.10 12.03
N SER A 24 -16.03 -10.68 11.86
CA SER A 24 -16.57 -10.18 10.58
C SER A 24 -16.23 -8.71 10.36
N ALA A 25 -16.23 -7.90 11.43
CA ALA A 25 -15.96 -6.47 11.31
C ALA A 25 -14.46 -6.15 11.20
N TYR A 26 -13.59 -6.91 11.88
CA TYR A 26 -12.16 -6.57 11.89
C TYR A 26 -11.42 -7.01 10.63
N ARG A 27 -11.75 -8.18 10.06
CA ARG A 27 -10.96 -8.83 8.99
C ARG A 27 -10.87 -8.04 7.68
N PRO A 28 -11.91 -7.33 7.20
CA PRO A 28 -11.84 -6.63 5.91
C PRO A 28 -10.74 -5.57 5.84
N GLY A 29 -10.49 -4.83 6.93
CA GLY A 29 -9.51 -3.74 6.94
C GLY A 29 -8.09 -4.21 6.61
N PRO A 30 -7.50 -5.14 7.40
CA PRO A 30 -6.19 -5.71 7.12
C PRO A 30 -6.11 -6.42 5.76
N ILE A 31 -7.16 -7.12 5.33
CA ILE A 31 -7.19 -7.76 4.00
C ILE A 31 -7.05 -6.70 2.90
N LEU A 32 -7.89 -5.66 2.91
CA LEU A 32 -7.82 -4.57 1.94
C LEU A 32 -6.46 -3.87 1.97
N SER A 33 -5.88 -3.70 3.16
CA SER A 33 -4.54 -3.14 3.36
C SER A 33 -3.45 -3.96 2.63
N VAL A 34 -3.44 -5.28 2.79
CA VAL A 34 -2.48 -6.17 2.09
C VAL A 34 -2.70 -6.16 0.59
N GLN A 35 -3.95 -6.27 0.14
CA GLN A 35 -4.24 -6.29 -1.30
C GLN A 35 -3.87 -4.97 -1.97
N ASN A 36 -4.07 -3.84 -1.30
CA ASN A 36 -3.57 -2.53 -1.76
C ASN A 36 -2.04 -2.51 -1.87
N LEU A 37 -1.33 -3.04 -0.87
CA LEU A 37 0.13 -3.11 -0.89
C LEU A 37 0.64 -3.95 -2.08
N THR A 38 0.08 -5.14 -2.28
CA THR A 38 0.44 -6.02 -3.42
C THR A 38 0.22 -5.31 -4.74
N TRP A 39 -0.93 -4.64 -4.90
CA TRP A 39 -1.24 -3.93 -6.14
C TRP A 39 -0.33 -2.73 -6.39
N ILE A 40 0.03 -1.98 -5.34
CA ILE A 40 1.01 -0.90 -5.44
C ILE A 40 2.34 -1.47 -5.98
N SER A 41 2.81 -2.59 -5.44
CA SER A 41 4.07 -3.21 -5.88
C SER A 41 4.01 -3.68 -7.33
N ILE A 42 2.90 -4.29 -7.77
CA ILE A 42 2.68 -4.69 -9.18
C ILE A 42 2.65 -3.45 -10.07
N SER A 43 1.94 -2.39 -9.68
CA SER A 43 1.90 -1.12 -10.40
C SER A 43 3.30 -0.51 -10.56
N ARG A 44 4.16 -0.61 -9.54
CA ARG A 44 5.56 -0.16 -9.64
C ARG A 44 6.35 -1.03 -10.61
N LEU A 45 6.20 -2.35 -10.55
CA LEU A 45 6.83 -3.25 -11.50
C LEU A 45 6.42 -2.90 -12.95
N LEU A 46 5.13 -2.75 -13.21
CA LEU A 46 4.60 -2.37 -14.53
C LEU A 46 5.11 -1.00 -14.98
N SER A 47 5.23 -0.03 -14.08
CA SER A 47 5.77 1.29 -14.41
C SER A 47 7.26 1.25 -14.77
N VAL A 48 8.04 0.34 -14.18
CA VAL A 48 9.48 0.21 -14.45
C VAL A 48 9.74 -0.54 -15.75
N PHE A 49 9.06 -1.67 -15.97
CA PHE A 49 9.29 -2.51 -17.15
C PHE A 49 8.47 -2.09 -18.38
N PHE A 50 7.27 -1.55 -18.19
CA PHE A 50 6.31 -1.28 -19.25
C PHE A 50 5.66 0.09 -19.11
N ALA A 51 6.46 1.16 -19.04
CA ALA A 51 5.99 2.53 -18.84
C ALA A 51 4.91 2.97 -19.87
N LEU A 52 5.05 2.57 -21.14
CA LEU A 52 4.09 2.88 -22.20
C LEU A 52 2.76 2.15 -22.02
N PHE A 53 2.82 0.84 -21.73
CA PHE A 53 1.62 0.03 -21.49
C PHE A 53 0.86 0.53 -20.26
N TYR A 54 1.58 0.81 -19.17
CA TYR A 54 1.00 1.34 -17.94
C TYR A 54 0.25 2.66 -18.17
N ARG A 55 0.82 3.57 -18.98
CA ARG A 55 0.18 4.86 -19.29
C ARG A 55 -1.04 4.72 -20.19
N MET A 56 -1.03 3.79 -21.13
CA MET A 56 -2.17 3.57 -22.04
C MET A 56 -3.33 2.83 -21.37
N HIS A 57 -3.06 1.89 -20.46
CA HIS A 57 -4.07 0.98 -19.90
C HIS A 57 -4.34 1.18 -18.41
N GLN A 58 -4.06 2.36 -17.85
CA GLN A 58 -4.24 2.63 -16.42
C GLN A 58 -5.68 2.36 -15.94
N THR A 59 -6.70 2.74 -16.71
CA THR A 59 -8.11 2.49 -16.35
C THR A 59 -8.43 1.00 -16.33
N PHE A 60 -7.94 0.24 -17.31
CA PHE A 60 -8.13 -1.21 -17.36
C PHE A 60 -7.51 -1.91 -16.15
N LEU A 61 -6.30 -1.51 -15.76
CA LEU A 61 -5.62 -2.02 -14.57
C LEU A 61 -6.44 -1.76 -13.29
N VAL A 62 -7.06 -0.59 -13.15
CA VAL A 62 -7.95 -0.29 -12.01
C VAL A 62 -9.19 -1.19 -12.01
N VAL A 63 -9.78 -1.46 -13.17
CA VAL A 63 -10.95 -2.36 -13.28
C VAL A 63 -10.56 -3.79 -12.90
N VAL A 64 -9.44 -4.31 -13.43
CA VAL A 64 -8.93 -5.65 -13.08
C VAL A 64 -8.70 -5.76 -11.57
N TYR A 65 -8.10 -4.73 -10.97
CA TYR A 65 -7.88 -4.69 -9.52
C TYR A 65 -9.19 -4.70 -8.73
N ALA A 66 -10.18 -3.90 -9.14
CA ALA A 66 -11.49 -3.86 -8.49
C ALA A 66 -12.19 -5.23 -8.56
N VAL A 67 -12.20 -5.87 -9.73
CA VAL A 67 -12.77 -7.22 -9.91
C VAL A 67 -12.04 -8.25 -9.06
N TYR A 68 -10.71 -8.20 -9.01
CA TYR A 68 -9.90 -9.06 -8.16
C TYR A 68 -10.23 -8.87 -6.67
N LEU A 69 -10.28 -7.62 -6.20
CA LEU A 69 -10.63 -7.30 -4.81
C LEU A 69 -12.03 -7.80 -4.45
N THR A 70 -13.02 -7.58 -5.31
CA THR A 70 -14.38 -8.06 -5.09
C THR A 70 -14.40 -9.58 -5.03
N THR A 71 -13.69 -10.26 -5.93
CA THR A 71 -13.63 -11.74 -5.97
C THR A 71 -12.99 -12.32 -4.71
N VAL A 72 -11.82 -11.82 -4.32
CA VAL A 72 -11.12 -12.25 -3.09
C VAL A 72 -11.94 -11.91 -1.86
N GLY A 73 -12.54 -10.72 -1.83
CA GLY A 73 -13.42 -10.26 -0.77
C GLY A 73 -14.59 -11.22 -0.58
N LEU A 74 -15.31 -11.56 -1.64
CA LEU A 74 -16.41 -12.52 -1.59
C LEU A 74 -15.94 -13.91 -1.14
N LEU A 75 -14.88 -14.44 -1.74
CA LEU A 75 -14.40 -15.80 -1.47
C LEU A 75 -13.94 -15.96 -0.01
N VAL A 76 -13.28 -14.95 0.56
CA VAL A 76 -12.77 -14.99 1.93
C VAL A 76 -13.83 -14.56 2.95
N TYR A 77 -14.76 -13.67 2.59
CA TYR A 77 -15.74 -13.12 3.52
C TYR A 77 -17.01 -13.97 3.64
N ILE A 78 -17.54 -14.52 2.53
CA ILE A 78 -18.80 -15.28 2.51
C ILE A 78 -18.84 -16.43 3.55
N PRO A 79 -17.78 -17.23 3.77
CA PRO A 79 -17.81 -18.32 4.74
C PRO A 79 -18.00 -17.87 6.19
N ILE A 80 -17.68 -16.61 6.51
CA ILE A 80 -17.69 -16.08 7.89
C ILE A 80 -19.12 -15.95 8.44
N PRO A 81 -20.06 -15.22 7.83
CA PRO A 81 -21.43 -15.14 8.32
C PRO A 81 -22.15 -16.49 8.25
N LEU A 82 -21.83 -17.35 7.27
CA LEU A 82 -22.37 -18.71 7.17
C LEU A 82 -21.97 -19.60 8.36
N SER A 83 -20.85 -19.30 9.01
CA SER A 83 -20.35 -20.03 10.18
C SER A 83 -20.93 -19.52 11.50
N ARG A 84 -21.96 -18.65 11.48
CA ARG A 84 -22.59 -18.04 12.66
C ARG A 84 -24.05 -18.42 12.80
N THR A 85 -24.49 -18.59 14.05
CA THR A 85 -25.90 -18.78 14.41
C THR A 85 -26.26 -17.85 15.55
N PHE A 86 -27.48 -17.32 15.49
CA PHE A 86 -28.06 -16.49 16.55
C PHE A 86 -29.11 -17.32 17.30
N GLU A 87 -28.81 -17.70 18.54
CA GLU A 87 -29.70 -18.49 19.40
C GLU A 87 -29.81 -17.83 20.78
N ASN A 88 -31.04 -17.67 21.27
CA ASN A 88 -31.36 -17.18 22.62
C ASN A 88 -30.67 -15.85 23.01
N GLY A 89 -30.57 -14.90 22.06
CA GLY A 89 -29.91 -13.60 22.31
C GLY A 89 -28.37 -13.66 22.28
N THR A 90 -27.79 -14.80 21.95
CA THR A 90 -26.34 -14.99 21.88
C THR A 90 -25.90 -15.32 20.46
N CYS A 91 -24.78 -14.72 20.05
CA CYS A 91 -24.15 -15.01 18.76
C CYS A 91 -23.13 -16.13 18.94
N LEU A 92 -23.45 -17.33 18.44
CA LEU A 92 -22.61 -18.52 18.55
C LEU A 92 -21.88 -18.79 17.23
N THR A 93 -20.71 -19.44 17.34
CA THR A 93 -19.99 -19.97 16.18
C THR A 93 -20.43 -21.42 15.99
N VAL A 94 -20.79 -21.80 14.76
CA VAL A 94 -21.40 -23.10 14.44
C VAL A 94 -20.44 -24.27 14.69
N SER A 95 -19.15 -24.04 14.89
CA SER A 95 -18.18 -25.06 15.34
C SER A 95 -18.53 -25.69 16.70
N SER A 96 -19.46 -25.10 17.47
CA SER A 96 -20.05 -25.73 18.67
C SER A 96 -21.07 -26.82 18.36
N VAL A 97 -21.59 -26.89 17.12
CA VAL A 97 -22.58 -27.86 16.64
C VAL A 97 -21.86 -28.85 15.72
N LYS A 98 -21.59 -30.05 16.23
CA LYS A 98 -20.78 -31.12 15.60
C LYS A 98 -21.37 -31.64 14.27
N THR A 99 -21.27 -30.89 13.17
CA THR A 99 -21.53 -31.41 11.83
C THR A 99 -20.23 -31.49 11.03
N GLN A 100 -19.96 -32.67 10.43
CA GLN A 100 -18.72 -32.95 9.69
C GLN A 100 -18.52 -31.99 8.49
N ALA A 101 -19.61 -31.55 7.86
CA ALA A 101 -19.58 -30.59 6.76
C ALA A 101 -19.00 -29.22 7.16
N MET A 102 -19.34 -28.73 8.35
CA MET A 102 -18.89 -27.41 8.83
C MET A 102 -17.41 -27.42 9.20
N GLY A 103 -16.91 -28.52 9.78
CA GLY A 103 -15.48 -28.67 10.04
C GLY A 103 -14.63 -28.69 8.76
N ASN A 104 -15.18 -29.21 7.64
CA ASN A 104 -14.51 -29.15 6.35
C ASN A 104 -14.55 -27.73 5.74
N LEU A 105 -15.66 -27.01 5.92
CA LEU A 105 -15.79 -25.62 5.46
C LEU A 105 -14.79 -24.69 6.16
N GLU A 106 -14.61 -24.81 7.47
CA GLU A 106 -13.64 -24.01 8.23
C GLU A 106 -12.19 -24.28 7.79
N LYS A 107 -11.84 -25.56 7.52
CA LYS A 107 -10.53 -25.93 6.98
C LYS A 107 -10.31 -25.33 5.59
N ALA A 108 -11.30 -25.44 4.71
CA ALA A 108 -11.24 -24.86 3.38
C ALA A 108 -11.08 -23.33 3.45
N HIS A 109 -11.86 -22.67 4.31
CA HIS A 109 -11.77 -21.23 4.54
C HIS A 109 -10.39 -20.80 5.05
N SER A 110 -9.82 -21.52 6.02
CA SER A 110 -8.47 -21.24 6.54
C SER A 110 -7.39 -21.39 5.45
N CYS A 111 -7.51 -22.41 4.60
CA CYS A 111 -6.62 -22.61 3.45
C CYS A 111 -6.76 -21.50 2.39
N PHE A 112 -7.99 -21.10 2.07
CA PHE A 112 -8.24 -20.00 1.14
C PHE A 112 -7.74 -18.67 1.67
N TRP A 113 -8.01 -18.37 2.94
CA TRP A 113 -7.51 -17.17 3.60
C TRP A 113 -5.97 -17.14 3.56
N PHE A 114 -5.31 -18.24 3.94
CA PHE A 114 -3.85 -18.31 3.90
C PHE A 114 -3.31 -18.11 2.47
N THR A 115 -3.96 -18.72 1.48
CA THR A 115 -3.53 -18.64 0.08
C THR A 115 -3.71 -17.22 -0.49
N PHE A 116 -4.93 -16.67 -0.41
CA PHE A 116 -5.27 -15.41 -1.06
C PHE A 116 -4.84 -14.17 -0.29
N VAL A 117 -4.78 -14.24 1.04
CA VAL A 117 -4.44 -13.09 1.90
C VAL A 117 -2.96 -13.07 2.25
N PHE A 118 -2.27 -14.23 2.30
CA PHE A 118 -0.86 -14.29 2.66
C PHE A 118 0.04 -14.78 1.53
N LEU A 119 -0.17 -15.99 1.00
CA LEU A 119 0.77 -16.63 0.08
C LEU A 119 0.88 -15.91 -1.28
N ILE A 120 -0.24 -15.60 -1.93
CA ILE A 120 -0.24 -14.88 -3.21
C ILE A 120 0.39 -13.49 -3.04
N PRO A 121 -0.04 -12.65 -2.08
CA PRO A 121 0.63 -11.40 -1.77
C PRO A 121 2.13 -11.55 -1.52
N ALA A 122 2.55 -12.54 -0.73
CA ALA A 122 3.95 -12.81 -0.44
C ALA A 122 4.76 -13.07 -1.72
N VAL A 123 4.31 -14.01 -2.56
CA VAL A 123 4.98 -14.35 -3.83
C VAL A 123 5.01 -13.15 -4.76
N CYS A 124 3.89 -12.44 -4.94
CA CYS A 124 3.86 -11.25 -5.77
C CYS A 124 4.83 -10.17 -5.28
N LEU A 125 4.87 -9.90 -3.98
CA LEU A 125 5.77 -8.90 -3.40
C LEU A 125 7.24 -9.28 -3.57
N THR A 126 7.62 -10.54 -3.27
CA THR A 126 9.01 -10.98 -3.43
C THR A 126 9.45 -10.94 -4.88
N THR A 127 8.64 -11.46 -5.80
CA THR A 127 8.95 -11.44 -7.24
C THR A 127 9.04 -10.02 -7.78
N CYS A 128 8.10 -9.12 -7.43
CA CYS A 128 8.15 -7.73 -7.86
C CYS A 128 9.44 -7.04 -7.39
N HIS A 129 9.79 -7.16 -6.11
CA HIS A 129 10.97 -6.51 -5.55
C HIS A 129 12.26 -7.06 -6.13
N PHE A 130 12.35 -8.39 -6.28
CA PHE A 130 13.49 -9.02 -6.92
C PHE A 130 13.71 -8.49 -8.33
N LEU A 131 12.66 -8.45 -9.15
CA LEU A 131 12.74 -7.96 -10.53
C LEU A 131 13.10 -6.46 -10.61
N ILE A 132 12.52 -5.63 -9.74
CA ILE A 132 12.82 -4.19 -9.68
C ILE A 132 14.29 -3.95 -9.30
N ILE A 133 14.78 -4.61 -8.25
CA ILE A 133 16.16 -4.47 -7.79
C ILE A 133 17.13 -4.97 -8.87
N TRP A 134 16.82 -6.11 -9.49
CA TRP A 134 17.61 -6.67 -10.57
C TRP A 134 17.69 -5.71 -11.77
N HIS A 135 16.57 -5.14 -12.19
CA HIS A 135 16.53 -4.19 -13.31
C HIS A 135 17.33 -2.91 -13.02
N ILE A 136 17.18 -2.34 -11.81
CA ILE A 136 17.95 -1.15 -11.41
C ILE A 136 19.44 -1.46 -11.31
N GLY A 137 19.81 -2.64 -10.80
CA GLY A 137 21.20 -3.10 -10.71
C GLY A 137 21.83 -3.23 -12.09
N ARG A 138 21.14 -3.87 -13.03
CA ARG A 138 21.61 -4.05 -14.41
C ARG A 138 21.86 -2.71 -15.11
N ASN A 139 20.90 -1.78 -15.05
CA ASN A 139 21.05 -0.48 -15.73
C ASN A 139 22.19 0.36 -15.15
N ARG A 140 22.55 0.18 -13.87
CA ARG A 140 23.73 0.84 -13.29
C ARG A 140 25.03 0.30 -13.88
N THR A 141 25.12 -1.02 -14.05
CA THR A 141 26.31 -1.65 -14.65
C THR A 141 26.52 -1.19 -16.09
N ASP A 142 25.45 -1.13 -16.88
CA ASP A 142 25.50 -0.68 -18.28
C ASP A 142 25.92 0.80 -18.40
N ALA A 143 25.45 1.65 -17.47
CA ALA A 143 25.84 3.07 -17.41
C ALA A 143 27.31 3.25 -17.02
N ILE A 144 27.80 2.51 -16.01
CA ILE A 144 29.22 2.57 -15.58
C ILE A 144 30.13 2.11 -16.72
N GLN A 145 29.74 1.09 -17.47
CA GLN A 145 30.51 0.60 -18.60
C GLN A 145 30.53 1.59 -19.79
N SER A 146 29.41 2.28 -20.03
CA SER A 146 29.33 3.33 -21.06
C SER A 146 30.22 4.53 -20.73
N ASP A 147 30.24 4.96 -19.46
CA ASP A 147 31.13 6.04 -19.01
C ASP A 147 32.61 5.61 -19.13
N ALA A 148 32.96 4.39 -18.69
CA ALA A 148 34.32 3.87 -18.78
C ALA A 148 34.85 3.82 -20.24
N HIS A 149 34.00 3.46 -21.20
CA HIS A 149 34.35 3.47 -22.62
C HIS A 149 34.57 4.90 -23.17
N LEU A 150 33.80 5.88 -22.69
CA LEU A 150 33.94 7.30 -23.03
C LEU A 150 35.24 7.90 -22.48
N TRP A 151 35.66 7.52 -21.27
CA TRP A 151 36.96 7.91 -20.70
C TRP A 151 38.15 7.38 -21.50
N HIS A 152 38.07 6.15 -22.01
CA HIS A 152 39.11 5.60 -22.90
C HIS A 152 39.12 6.24 -24.29
N SER A 153 37.98 6.71 -24.78
CA SER A 153 37.86 7.35 -26.10
C SER A 153 38.18 8.86 -26.08
N GLY A 154 38.10 9.51 -24.92
CA GLY A 154 38.34 10.95 -24.75
C GLY A 154 39.80 11.36 -24.56
N LEU A 155 40.72 10.41 -24.36
CA LEU A 155 42.16 10.67 -24.20
C LEU A 155 42.94 10.80 -25.52
N SER A 156 42.27 10.72 -26.68
CA SER A 156 42.90 10.78 -28.01
C SER A 156 42.62 12.05 -28.82
N LEU A 157 41.92 13.06 -28.29
CA LEU A 157 41.65 14.31 -29.01
C LEU A 157 42.16 15.54 -28.26
N SER A 158 43.47 15.59 -28.02
CA SER A 158 44.19 16.81 -27.70
C SER A 158 45.44 16.94 -28.59
N GLU A 159 45.23 17.18 -29.87
CA GLU A 159 46.24 17.81 -30.72
C GLU A 159 45.63 19.00 -31.46
N THR A 160 45.83 20.16 -30.85
CA THR A 160 46.14 21.46 -31.47
C THR A 160 45.52 21.79 -32.81
N THR A 161 44.47 22.63 -32.81
CA THR A 161 44.35 23.69 -33.83
C THR A 161 43.80 24.97 -33.20
N LYS A 162 44.58 26.05 -33.33
CA LYS A 162 44.32 27.43 -32.89
C LYS A 162 43.08 28.05 -33.56
N PRO A 163 42.52 29.12 -32.96
CA PRO A 163 41.23 29.68 -33.36
C PRO A 163 41.40 30.67 -34.53
N ASN A 164 40.57 30.52 -35.56
CA ASN A 164 40.32 31.60 -36.51
C ASN A 164 38.94 32.21 -36.25
N SER A 165 38.99 33.51 -36.00
CA SER A 165 37.89 34.45 -35.87
C SER A 165 37.06 34.55 -37.15
N ILE A 166 35.83 35.05 -37.00
CA ILE A 166 34.89 35.53 -38.03
C ILE A 166 33.86 34.48 -38.51
N GLN A 167 32.88 34.19 -37.63
CA GLN A 167 31.44 34.06 -37.94
C GLN A 167 30.71 33.70 -36.63
N ARG A 168 30.60 34.67 -35.74
CA ARG A 168 29.90 34.54 -34.46
C ARG A 168 28.97 35.73 -34.40
N ASN A 169 27.67 35.51 -34.61
CA ASN A 169 26.60 36.22 -33.88
C ASN A 169 25.16 35.73 -34.15
N GLU A 170 24.86 34.89 -35.16
CA GLU A 170 23.47 34.37 -35.33
C GLU A 170 23.21 32.95 -34.79
N HIS A 171 24.24 32.11 -34.62
CA HIS A 171 24.05 30.75 -34.07
C HIS A 171 24.08 30.66 -32.53
N ALA A 172 24.42 31.75 -31.83
CA ALA A 172 24.45 31.77 -30.36
C ALA A 172 23.04 31.78 -29.75
N ASN A 173 22.05 32.37 -30.44
CA ASN A 173 20.70 32.52 -29.90
C ASN A 173 19.80 31.28 -30.11
N ARG A 174 20.10 30.41 -31.10
CA ARG A 174 19.44 29.10 -31.26
C ARG A 174 20.00 28.03 -30.31
N ARG A 175 21.29 28.11 -29.95
CA ARG A 175 21.90 27.15 -29.01
C ARG A 175 21.47 27.37 -27.57
N THR A 176 21.25 28.61 -27.12
CA THR A 176 20.76 28.90 -25.76
C THR A 176 19.35 28.38 -25.52
N GLY A 177 18.44 28.51 -26.49
CA GLY A 177 17.09 27.92 -26.41
C GLY A 177 17.09 26.39 -26.39
N SER A 178 17.93 25.76 -27.21
CA SER A 178 18.08 24.29 -27.24
C SER A 178 18.74 23.75 -25.97
N VAL A 179 19.78 24.41 -25.45
CA VAL A 179 20.46 24.02 -24.21
C VAL A 179 19.56 24.22 -22.98
N ALA A 180 18.76 25.28 -22.94
CA ALA A 180 17.77 25.48 -21.88
C ALA A 180 16.66 24.42 -21.92
N ALA A 181 16.17 24.06 -23.12
CA ALA A 181 15.18 23.00 -23.29
C ALA A 181 15.73 21.62 -22.91
N VAL A 182 16.96 21.28 -23.33
CA VAL A 182 17.65 20.03 -22.97
C VAL A 182 17.93 19.94 -21.47
N ARG A 183 18.32 21.06 -20.83
CA ARG A 183 18.54 21.12 -19.38
C ARG A 183 17.23 21.01 -18.61
N SER A 184 16.15 21.59 -19.13
CA SER A 184 14.81 21.44 -18.56
C SER A 184 14.32 19.99 -18.66
N SER A 185 14.47 19.32 -19.81
CA SER A 185 14.09 17.91 -19.97
C SER A 185 14.93 16.98 -19.08
N ALA A 186 16.24 17.23 -18.93
CA ALA A 186 17.09 16.45 -18.04
C ALA A 186 16.71 16.61 -16.56
N SER A 187 16.38 17.83 -16.12
CA SER A 187 15.95 18.07 -14.74
C SER A 187 14.58 17.45 -14.40
N LEU A 188 13.67 17.36 -15.38
CA LEU A 188 12.38 16.70 -15.24
C LEU A 188 12.53 15.17 -15.13
N ASP A 189 13.44 14.59 -15.91
CA ASP A 189 13.73 13.15 -15.89
C ASP A 189 14.37 12.73 -14.56
N GLU A 190 15.36 13.47 -14.05
CA GLU A 190 15.96 13.20 -12.74
C GLU A 190 14.95 13.34 -11.60
N SER A 191 14.11 14.38 -11.65
CA SER A 191 13.03 14.54 -10.67
C SER A 191 12.02 13.38 -10.71
N ALA A 192 11.77 12.78 -11.88
CA ALA A 192 10.91 11.62 -12.03
C ALA A 192 11.56 10.35 -11.46
N LYS A 193 12.85 10.12 -11.73
CA LYS A 193 13.62 8.99 -11.19
C LYS A 193 13.66 9.00 -9.65
N ASP A 194 13.87 10.17 -9.05
CA ASP A 194 13.90 10.29 -7.59
C ASP A 194 12.55 9.95 -6.95
N ARG A 195 11.45 10.40 -7.57
CA ARG A 195 10.09 10.01 -7.15
C ARG A 195 9.89 8.50 -7.22
N ILE A 196 10.35 7.88 -8.31
CA ILE A 196 10.24 6.42 -8.49
C ILE A 196 11.04 5.68 -7.41
N ARG A 197 12.28 6.10 -7.13
CA ARG A 197 13.12 5.50 -6.08
C ARG A 197 12.48 5.61 -4.69
N GLU A 198 11.90 6.77 -4.36
CA GLU A 198 11.24 6.98 -3.07
C GLU A 198 10.02 6.04 -2.90
N LEU A 199 9.25 5.88 -3.97
CA LEU A 199 8.10 4.96 -4.02
C LEU A 199 8.55 3.49 -3.91
N ILE A 200 9.63 3.08 -4.59
CA ILE A 200 10.18 1.72 -4.47
C ILE A 200 10.64 1.47 -3.03
N ARG A 201 11.36 2.41 -2.41
CA ARG A 201 11.83 2.28 -1.03
C ARG A 201 10.68 2.09 -0.05
N SER A 202 9.61 2.87 -0.16
CA SER A 202 8.43 2.71 0.70
C SER A 202 7.73 1.36 0.51
N SER A 203 7.62 0.89 -0.74
CA SER A 203 7.02 -0.41 -1.05
C SER A 203 7.85 -1.58 -0.47
N ILE A 204 9.18 -1.51 -0.50
CA ILE A 204 10.07 -2.49 0.13
C ILE A 204 9.84 -2.53 1.65
N VAL A 205 9.84 -1.36 2.31
CA VAL A 205 9.63 -1.26 3.77
C VAL A 205 8.28 -1.86 4.17
N LEU A 206 7.21 -1.52 3.45
CA LEU A 206 5.89 -2.07 3.69
C LEU A 206 5.82 -3.59 3.47
N SER A 207 6.58 -4.11 2.51
CA SER A 207 6.63 -5.55 2.23
C SER A 207 7.35 -6.31 3.35
N VAL A 208 8.44 -5.77 3.89
CA VAL A 208 9.12 -6.35 5.06
C VAL A 208 8.18 -6.36 6.27
N LEU A 209 7.48 -5.25 6.52
CA LEU A 209 6.49 -5.17 7.61
C LEU A 209 5.37 -6.20 7.44
N PHE A 210 4.89 -6.41 6.21
CA PHE A 210 3.93 -7.46 5.90
C PHE A 210 4.46 -8.84 6.29
N PHE A 211 5.69 -9.21 5.90
CA PHE A 211 6.26 -10.51 6.28
C PHE A 211 6.40 -10.68 7.79
N VAL A 212 6.84 -9.65 8.51
CA VAL A 212 7.07 -9.75 9.96
C VAL A 212 5.75 -9.80 10.73
N LEU A 213 4.82 -8.89 10.43
CA LEU A 213 3.61 -8.69 11.23
C LEU A 213 2.47 -9.62 10.82
N TYR A 214 2.36 -9.93 9.53
CA TYR A 214 1.23 -10.68 8.96
C TYR A 214 1.44 -12.20 8.99
N SER A 215 2.71 -12.66 8.95
CA SER A 215 3.02 -14.09 8.97
C SER A 215 2.61 -14.77 10.27
N TYR A 216 2.75 -14.10 11.41
CA TYR A 216 2.39 -14.66 12.72
C TYR A 216 0.93 -15.13 12.74
N ASP A 217 0.00 -14.22 12.42
CA ASP A 217 -1.43 -14.55 12.41
C ASP A 217 -1.74 -15.61 11.34
N ALA A 218 -1.13 -15.49 10.16
CA ALA A 218 -1.37 -16.42 9.07
C ALA A 218 -1.00 -17.87 9.39
N PHE A 219 0.20 -18.08 9.94
CA PHE A 219 0.64 -19.42 10.32
C PHE A 219 -0.12 -19.95 11.54
N ARG A 220 -0.44 -19.09 12.52
CA ARG A 220 -1.18 -19.49 13.71
C ARG A 220 -2.62 -19.86 13.38
N TYR A 221 -3.28 -19.10 12.50
CA TYR A 221 -4.61 -19.40 12.02
C TYR A 221 -4.66 -20.74 11.27
N LEU A 222 -3.73 -20.96 10.33
CA LEU A 222 -3.64 -22.22 9.57
C LEU A 222 -3.37 -23.42 10.49
N LYS A 223 -2.41 -23.31 11.41
CA LYS A 223 -2.10 -24.38 12.39
C LYS A 223 -3.28 -24.63 13.33
N GLY A 224 -3.94 -23.56 13.78
CA GLY A 224 -5.14 -23.63 14.61
C GLY A 224 -6.24 -24.45 13.97
N THR A 225 -6.51 -24.26 12.68
CA THR A 225 -7.55 -25.00 11.97
C THR A 225 -7.15 -26.44 11.64
N ILE A 226 -5.89 -26.69 11.26
CA ILE A 226 -5.44 -28.04 10.86
C ILE A 226 -5.20 -28.93 12.08
N ARG A 227 -4.51 -28.42 13.10
CA ARG A 227 -4.05 -29.20 14.27
C ARG A 227 -4.91 -29.00 15.52
N LYS A 228 -5.92 -28.11 15.49
CA LYS A 228 -6.73 -27.73 16.66
C LYS A 228 -5.89 -27.18 17.82
N GLU A 229 -4.75 -26.54 17.52
CA GLU A 229 -3.83 -25.99 18.52
C GLU A 229 -4.24 -24.56 18.92
N GLY A 230 -4.94 -24.40 20.06
CA GLY A 230 -5.02 -23.17 20.87
C GLY A 230 -5.49 -21.85 20.22
N TYR A 231 -5.73 -21.82 18.91
CA TYR A 231 -6.20 -20.67 18.17
C TYR A 231 -7.73 -20.72 18.17
N GLY A 232 -8.31 -20.04 19.15
CA GLY A 232 -9.76 -19.95 19.32
C GLY A 232 -10.18 -18.48 19.39
N ASN A 233 -11.44 -18.23 19.06
CA ASN A 233 -12.02 -16.89 19.09
C ASN A 233 -11.83 -16.25 20.48
N GLY A 234 -11.14 -15.11 20.52
CA GLY A 234 -10.83 -14.37 21.74
C GLY A 234 -9.61 -14.89 22.53
N SER A 235 -8.87 -15.88 22.03
CA SER A 235 -7.67 -16.38 22.70
C SER A 235 -6.53 -15.35 22.66
N PHE A 236 -5.61 -15.42 23.62
CA PHE A 236 -4.44 -14.54 23.68
C PHE A 236 -3.62 -14.59 22.37
N VAL A 237 -3.47 -15.78 21.79
CA VAL A 237 -2.74 -15.97 20.53
C VAL A 237 -3.41 -15.21 19.38
N GLN A 238 -4.74 -15.26 19.28
CA GLN A 238 -5.47 -14.51 18.26
C GLN A 238 -5.36 -13.00 18.51
N GLN A 239 -5.50 -12.55 19.77
CA GLN A 239 -5.41 -11.12 20.10
C GLN A 239 -4.05 -10.52 19.73
N VAL A 240 -2.96 -11.26 19.95
CA VAL A 240 -1.62 -10.86 19.49
C VAL A 240 -1.59 -10.76 17.96
N GLY A 241 -2.15 -11.74 17.25
CA GLY A 241 -2.27 -11.68 15.78
C GLY A 241 -3.03 -10.43 15.31
N VAL A 242 -4.22 -10.18 15.86
CA VAL A 242 -5.04 -9.01 15.54
C VAL A 242 -4.29 -7.70 15.83
N LEU A 243 -3.56 -7.62 16.94
CA LEU A 243 -2.74 -6.45 17.28
C LEU A 243 -1.67 -6.19 16.23
N LEU A 244 -0.90 -7.21 15.84
CA LEU A 244 0.16 -7.08 14.81
C LEU A 244 -0.41 -6.63 13.46
N MET A 245 -1.56 -7.19 13.06
CA MET A 245 -2.27 -6.84 11.83
C MET A 245 -2.80 -5.41 11.84
N THR A 246 -3.23 -4.95 13.02
CA THR A 246 -3.67 -3.57 13.24
C THR A 246 -2.50 -2.60 13.15
N ILE A 247 -1.36 -2.92 13.78
CA ILE A 247 -0.12 -2.13 13.69
C ILE A 247 0.31 -2.03 12.22
N PHE A 248 0.30 -3.14 11.49
CA PHE A 248 0.60 -3.14 10.06
C PHE A 248 -0.30 -2.17 9.28
N SER A 249 -1.62 -2.27 9.49
CA SER A 249 -2.60 -1.43 8.79
C SER A 249 -2.46 0.06 9.16
N ALA A 250 -2.17 0.38 10.42
CA ALA A 250 -1.93 1.73 10.89
C ALA A 250 -0.60 2.32 10.38
N THR A 251 0.37 1.48 10.05
CA THR A 251 1.68 1.92 9.54
C THR A 251 1.62 2.37 8.08
N ASN A 252 0.70 1.84 7.28
CA ASN A 252 0.52 2.21 5.87
C ASN A 252 0.36 3.73 5.64
N PRO A 253 -0.60 4.43 6.27
CA PRO A 253 -0.73 5.88 6.10
C PRO A 253 0.50 6.64 6.63
N CYS A 254 1.15 6.17 7.70
CA CYS A 254 2.38 6.76 8.21
C CYS A 254 3.51 6.68 7.18
N VAL A 255 3.76 5.51 6.62
CA VAL A 255 4.80 5.32 5.60
C VAL A 255 4.49 6.14 4.35
N MET A 256 3.25 6.17 3.89
CA MET A 256 2.84 7.04 2.77
C MET A 256 3.09 8.51 3.07
N PHE A 257 2.78 8.97 4.28
CA PHE A 257 2.98 10.36 4.68
C PHE A 257 4.47 10.75 4.75
N PHE A 258 5.32 9.88 5.30
CA PHE A 258 6.76 10.16 5.44
C PHE A 258 7.53 10.01 4.13
N MET A 259 7.12 9.07 3.28
CA MET A 259 7.87 8.66 2.08
C MET A 259 7.32 9.22 0.77
N ILE A 260 6.19 9.93 0.76
CA ILE A 260 5.64 10.51 -0.48
C ILE A 260 5.63 12.04 -0.35
N GLN A 261 6.73 12.67 -0.79
CA GLN A 261 6.92 14.13 -0.72
C GLN A 261 5.74 14.97 -1.25
N PRO A 262 5.13 14.65 -2.42
CA PRO A 262 4.02 15.45 -2.94
C PRO A 262 2.80 15.43 -2.02
N LEU A 263 2.46 14.25 -1.49
CA LEU A 263 1.35 14.07 -0.55
C LEU A 263 1.60 14.85 0.74
N ARG A 264 2.81 14.75 1.29
CA ARG A 264 3.22 15.51 2.48
C ARG A 264 3.09 17.01 2.26
N ARG A 265 3.54 17.55 1.12
CA ARG A 265 3.43 18.99 0.80
C ARG A 265 1.98 19.44 0.68
N VAL A 266 1.13 18.67 0.01
CA VAL A 266 -0.30 18.99 -0.12
C VAL A 266 -0.98 18.95 1.25
N PHE A 267 -0.70 17.92 2.04
CA PHE A 267 -1.29 17.75 3.37
C PHE A 267 -0.86 18.88 4.32
N VAL A 268 0.45 19.16 4.43
CA VAL A 268 0.97 20.26 5.26
C VAL A 268 0.40 21.59 4.80
N LYS A 269 0.31 21.85 3.49
CA LYS A 269 -0.27 23.10 2.97
C LYS A 269 -1.74 23.26 3.35
N LYS A 270 -2.54 22.19 3.25
CA LYS A 270 -3.95 22.20 3.67
C LYS A 270 -4.10 22.32 5.19
N ALA A 271 -3.34 21.56 5.97
CA ALA A 271 -3.37 21.61 7.44
C ALA A 271 -2.97 23.00 7.96
N LEU A 272 -1.92 23.60 7.40
CA LEU A 272 -1.49 24.96 7.73
C LEU A 272 -2.56 25.99 7.35
N HIS A 273 -3.26 25.81 6.23
CA HIS A 273 -4.36 26.68 5.84
C HIS A 273 -5.54 26.58 6.83
N THR A 274 -5.92 25.36 7.24
CA THR A 274 -6.96 25.14 8.25
C THR A 274 -6.58 25.71 9.61
N LEU A 275 -5.33 25.53 10.05
CA LEU A 275 -4.82 26.12 11.30
C LEU A 275 -4.85 27.65 11.26
N ARG A 276 -4.44 28.26 10.15
CA ARG A 276 -4.52 29.72 9.97
C ARG A 276 -5.97 30.22 9.97
N PHE A 277 -6.89 29.49 9.34
CA PHE A 277 -8.32 29.80 9.38
C PHE A 277 -8.85 29.75 10.81
N PHE A 278 -8.55 28.67 11.54
CA PHE A 278 -8.99 28.50 12.92
C PHE A 278 -8.41 29.58 13.84
N HIS A 279 -7.13 29.92 13.67
CA HIS A 279 -6.49 31.01 14.40
C HIS A 279 -7.17 32.36 14.13
N ARG A 280 -7.57 32.66 12.89
CA ARG A 280 -8.33 33.87 12.55
C ARG A 280 -9.69 33.90 13.24
N VAL A 281 -10.44 32.80 13.22
CA VAL A 281 -11.76 32.70 13.89
C VAL A 281 -11.61 32.92 15.40
N VAL A 282 -10.63 32.27 16.04
CA VAL A 282 -10.35 32.45 17.48
C VAL A 282 -9.96 33.90 17.79
N SER A 283 -9.15 34.55 16.94
CA SER A 283 -8.77 35.96 17.14
C SER A 283 -9.98 36.92 17.05
N GLN A 284 -10.91 36.67 16.12
CA GLN A 284 -12.12 37.48 15.96
C GLN A 284 -13.06 37.35 17.18
N ILE A 285 -13.24 36.14 17.71
CA ILE A 285 -14.02 35.90 18.92
C ILE A 285 -13.42 36.62 20.14
N LYS A 286 -12.08 36.65 20.24
CA LYS A 286 -11.38 37.33 21.34
C LYS A 286 -11.55 38.85 21.27
N HIS A 287 -11.52 39.45 20.08
CA HIS A 287 -11.81 40.88 19.90
C HIS A 287 -13.27 41.24 20.14
N SER A 288 -14.22 40.40 19.73
CA SER A 288 -15.65 40.63 19.96
C SER A 288 -16.01 40.61 21.46
N LYS A 289 -15.42 39.71 22.26
CA LYS A 289 -15.65 39.67 23.72
C LYS A 289 -15.02 40.84 24.48
N GLY A 290 -13.95 41.44 23.97
CA GLY A 290 -13.29 42.60 24.61
C GLY A 290 -14.05 43.92 24.45
N SER A 291 -14.90 44.04 23.42
CA SER A 291 -15.66 45.26 23.13
C SER A 291 -17.00 45.37 23.86
N SER A 292 -17.46 44.32 24.54
CA SER A 292 -18.76 44.28 25.25
C SER A 292 -18.65 44.50 26.76
N THR A 293 -17.46 44.84 27.27
CA THR A 293 -17.16 45.04 28.70
C THR A 293 -16.75 46.47 29.06
N THR A 294 -17.01 47.44 28.17
CA THR A 294 -16.82 48.88 28.41
C THR A 294 -18.12 49.62 28.20
#